data_AF-A0A2V5N6N8-F1
#
_entry.id   AF-A0A2V5N6N8-F1
#
_cell.length_a   1.000
_cell.length_b   1.000
_cell.length_c   1.000
_cell.angle_alpha   90.00
_cell.angle_beta   90.00
_cell.angle_gamma   90.00
#
_symmetry.space_group_name_H-M   'P 1'
#
loop_
_entity.id
_entity.type
_entity.pdbx_description
1 polymer ?
#
loop_
_entity_poly.entity_id
_entity_poly.type
_entity_poly.pdbx_seq_one_letter_code
_entity_poly.pdbx_strand_id
1 'polypeptide(L)' 'MSLRGFHIVFITISTLLALGAGAWCLWIDSVHGSPAFRLGAICSFLAGLVLISYGIWFYRKMKRLRIIT' A
#
# COMPACT_ATOMS: atom_id res chain seq x y z
N MET A 1 19.80 -3.05 -13.31
CA MET A 1 19.12 -2.04 -12.46
C MET A 1 19.27 -2.44 -11.00
N SER A 2 19.47 -1.48 -10.09
CA SER A 2 19.62 -1.85 -8.67
C SER A 2 18.26 -2.38 -8.18
N LEU A 3 18.25 -3.61 -7.64
CA LEU A 3 17.08 -4.30 -7.06
C LEU A 3 16.28 -3.38 -6.10
N ARG A 4 16.97 -2.40 -5.53
CA ARG A 4 16.51 -1.38 -4.58
C ARG A 4 15.51 -0.38 -5.20
N GLY A 5 15.83 0.16 -6.38
CA GLY A 5 14.94 1.11 -7.06
C GLY A 5 13.64 0.45 -7.50
N PHE A 6 13.74 -0.78 -8.00
CA PHE A 6 12.58 -1.60 -8.34
C PHE A 6 11.69 -1.87 -7.11
N HIS A 7 12.28 -2.18 -5.96
CA HIS A 7 11.52 -2.49 -4.74
C HIS A 7 10.72 -1.27 -4.22
N ILE A 8 11.31 -0.07 -4.26
CA ILE A 8 10.60 1.16 -3.84
C ILE A 8 9.45 1.47 -4.81
N VAL A 9 9.71 1.41 -6.12
CA VAL A 9 8.67 1.65 -7.14
C VAL A 9 7.53 0.64 -6.99
N PHE A 10 7.87 -0.63 -6.75
CA PHE A 10 6.89 -1.69 -6.50
C PHE A 10 6.01 -1.38 -5.28
N ILE A 11 6.59 -1.02 -4.13
CA ILE A 11 5.83 -0.65 -2.92
C ILE A 11 4.91 0.54 -3.20
N THR A 12 5.39 1.56 -3.91
CA THR A 12 4.59 2.74 -4.25
C THR A 12 3.38 2.36 -5.12
N ILE A 13 3.60 1.61 -6.20
CA ILE A 13 2.52 1.16 -7.10
C ILE A 13 1.52 0.28 -6.34
N SER A 14 1.99 -0.69 -5.56
CA SER A 14 1.12 -1.56 -4.77
C SER A 14 0.33 -0.79 -3.71
N THR A 15 0.88 0.28 -3.13
CA THR A 15 0.16 1.14 -2.18
C THR A 15 -0.96 1.91 -2.88
N LEU A 16 -0.66 2.53 -4.03
CA LEU A 16 -1.66 3.21 -4.85
C LEU A 16 -2.77 2.26 -5.29
N LEU A 17 -2.42 1.04 -5.68
CA LEU A 17 -3.38 0.01 -6.04
C LEU A 17 -4.26 -0.41 -4.86
N ALA A 18 -3.68 -0.59 -3.66
CA ALA A 18 -4.43 -0.94 -2.46
C ALA A 18 -5.41 0.18 -2.03
N LEU A 19 -4.99 1.45 -2.15
CA LEU A 19 -5.87 2.59 -1.90
C LEU A 19 -6.99 2.70 -2.95
N GLY A 20 -6.65 2.51 -4.23
CA GLY A 20 -7.62 2.49 -5.32
C GLY A 20 -8.65 1.36 -5.17
N ALA A 21 -8.19 0.15 -4.85
CA ALA A 21 -9.06 -1.00 -4.58
C ALA A 21 -9.93 -0.80 -3.32
N GLY A 22 -9.40 -0.14 -2.28
CA GLY A 22 -10.15 0.22 -1.09
C GLY A 22 -11.25 1.24 -1.40
N ALA A 23 -10.95 2.29 -2.14
CA ALA A 23 -11.92 3.28 -2.59
C ALA A 23 -13.00 2.66 -3.50
N TRP A 24 -12.61 1.75 -4.39
CA TRP A 24 -13.53 1.01 -5.25
C TRP A 24 -14.48 0.11 -4.44
N CYS A 25 -13.96 -0.59 -3.43
CA CYS A 25 -14.80 -1.40 -2.53
C CYS A 25 -15.79 -0.54 -1.74
N LEU A 26 -15.39 0.66 -1.28
CA LEU A 26 -16.29 1.59 -0.61
C LEU A 26 -17.40 2.09 -1.53
N TRP A 27 -17.09 2.32 -2.82
CA TRP A 27 -18.10 2.69 -3.81
C TRP A 27 -19.08 1.55 -4.10
N ILE A 28 -18.59 0.31 -4.24
CA ILE A 28 -19.49 -0.83 -4.44
C ILE A 28 -20.35 -1.09 -3.19
N ASP A 29 -19.80 -0.95 -1.98
CA ASP A 29 -20.58 -1.08 -0.74
C ASP A 29 -21.70 -0.04 -0.66
N SER A 30 -21.46 1.20 -1.11
CA SER A 30 -22.49 2.24 -1.11
C SER A 30 -23.58 2.04 -2.17
N VAL A 31 -23.29 1.33 -3.27
CA VAL A 31 -24.26 1.01 -4.32
C VAL A 31 -25.05 -0.27 -4.04
N HIS A 32 -24.40 -1.31 -3.52
CA HIS A 32 -24.99 -2.65 -3.37
C HIS A 32 -25.34 -3.02 -1.92
N GLY A 33 -24.86 -2.28 -0.92
CA GLY A 33 -25.16 -2.52 0.49
C GLY A 33 -24.67 -3.87 1.03
N SER A 34 -23.71 -4.50 0.36
CA SER A 34 -23.25 -5.85 0.71
C SER A 34 -22.04 -5.81 1.65
N PRO A 35 -22.13 -6.39 2.86
CA PRO A 35 -21.08 -6.33 3.88
C PRO A 35 -19.75 -6.97 3.44
N ALA A 36 -19.77 -7.82 2.40
CA ALA A 36 -18.56 -8.38 1.82
C ALA A 36 -17.61 -7.31 1.25
N PHE A 37 -18.16 -6.26 0.61
CA PHE A 37 -17.34 -5.17 0.06
C PHE A 37 -16.80 -4.26 1.15
N ARG A 38 -17.52 -4.09 2.26
CA ARG A 38 -17.03 -3.38 3.44
C ARG A 38 -15.81 -4.06 4.07
N LEU A 39 -15.85 -5.39 4.19
CA LEU A 39 -14.69 -6.19 4.63
C LEU A 39 -13.52 -6.08 3.63
N GLY A 40 -13.80 -6.15 2.33
CA GLY A 40 -12.80 -5.94 1.28
C GLY A 40 -12.11 -4.57 1.37
N ALA A 41 -12.88 -3.50 1.61
CA ALA A 41 -12.34 -2.15 1.80
C ALA A 41 -11.42 -2.07 3.02
N ILE A 42 -11.82 -2.63 4.17
CA ILE A 42 -11.02 -2.65 5.40
C ILE A 42 -9.71 -3.40 5.16
N CYS A 43 -9.76 -4.59 4.56
CA CYS A 43 -8.57 -5.38 4.24
C CYS A 43 -7.63 -4.63 3.28
N SER A 44 -8.18 -3.94 2.26
CA SER A 44 -7.38 -3.18 1.30
C SER A 44 -6.71 -1.96 1.94
N PHE A 45 -7.41 -1.26 2.84
CA PHE A 45 -6.82 -0.17 3.61
C PHE A 45 -5.73 -0.66 4.57
N LEU A 46 -5.96 -1.78 5.27
CA LEU A 46 -4.94 -2.40 6.12
C LEU A 46 -3.70 -2.81 5.32
N ALA A 47 -3.90 -3.42 4.14
CA ALA A 47 -2.80 -3.75 3.24
C ALA A 47 -2.03 -2.49 2.82
N GLY A 48 -2.72 -1.41 2.43
CA GLY A 48 -2.09 -0.12 2.12
C GLY A 48 -1.26 0.42 3.29
N LEU A 49 -1.78 0.33 4.52
CA LEU A 49 -1.11 0.80 5.74
C LEU A 49 0.16 -0.02 6.05
N VAL A 50 0.11 -1.34 5.85
CA VAL A 50 1.26 -2.25 5.95
C VAL A 50 2.31 -1.91 4.90
N LEU A 51 1.91 -1.64 3.65
CA LEU A 51 2.84 -1.26 2.60
C LEU A 51 3.52 0.09 2.87
N ILE A 52 2.78 1.10 3.32
CA ILE A 52 3.34 2.40 3.68
C ILE A 52 4.37 2.26 4.81
N SER A 53 4.00 1.54 5.87
CA SER A 53 4.90 1.33 7.02
C SER A 53 6.14 0.53 6.64
N TYR A 54 6.02 -0.50 5.78
CA TYR A 54 7.16 -1.22 5.22
C TYR A 54 8.05 -0.33 4.35
N GLY A 55 7.47 0.50 3.48
CA GLY A 55 8.20 1.47 2.66
C GLY A 55 9.00 2.47 3.49
N ILE A 56 8.40 3.03 4.54
CA ILE A 56 9.07 3.94 5.49
C ILE A 56 10.19 3.21 6.23
N TRP A 57 9.94 1.99 6.72
CA TRP A 57 10.97 1.20 7.41
C TRP A 57 12.15 0.89 6.50
N PHE A 58 11.89 0.50 5.26
CA PHE A 58 12.91 0.24 4.25
C PHE A 58 13.75 1.49 3.95
N TYR A 59 13.09 2.64 3.75
CA TYR A 59 13.78 3.92 3.56
C TYR A 59 14.65 4.30 4.77
N ARG A 60 14.11 4.16 5.99
CA ARG A 60 14.86 4.41 7.24
C ARG A 60 16.04 3.46 7.40
N LYS A 61 15.89 2.19 7.03
CA LYS A 61 16.98 1.19 7.05
C LYS A 61 18.09 1.57 6.08
N MET A 62 17.74 2.05 4.88
CA MET A 62 18.73 2.52 3.91
C MET A 62 19.46 3.78 4.37
N LYS A 63 18.76 4.73 4.99
CA LYS A 63 19.37 5.93 5.59
C LYS A 63 20.34 5.58 6.73
N ARG A 64 19.96 4.64 7.61
CA ARG A 64 20.81 4.17 8.73
C ARG A 64 22.12 3.55 8.24
N LEU A 65 22.10 2.88 7.10
CA LEU A 65 23.28 2.26 6.52
C LEU A 65 24.27 3.26 5.87
N ARG A 66 23.99 4.58 5.89
CA ARG A 66 24.80 5.65 5.25
C ARG A 66 25.11 5.40 3.77
N ILE A 67 24.25 4.64 3.09
CA ILE A 67 24.37 4.37 1.64
C ILE A 67 23.77 5.55 0.83
N ILE A 68 23.05 6.44 1.50
CA ILE A 68 22.43 7.62 0.92
C ILE A 68 22.75 8.78 1.87
N THR A 69 23.51 9.75 1.38
CA THR A 69 23.86 11.00 2.08
C THR A 69 22.63 11.86 2.30
#